data_AF-A0A7S2DDZ7-F1
#
_entry.id   AF-A0A7S2DDZ7-F1
#
_cell.length_a   1.000
_cell.length_b   1.000
_cell.length_c   1.000
_cell.angle_alpha   90.00
_cell.angle_beta   90.00
_cell.angle_gamma   90.00
#
_symmetry.space_group_name_H-M   'P 1'
#
loop_
_entity.id
_entity.type
_entity.pdbx_description
1 polymer ?
#
loop_
_entity_poly.entity_id
_entity_poly.type
_entity_poly.pdbx_seq_one_letter_code
_entity_poly.pdbx_strand_id
1 'polypeptide(L)'
;MIPMMHDERNNLHISAIIQIGNAMVYLVSMIASLVFMITSAQYLHVIIGLFEMISCLLLIAIEANAIPEATVEHMKKDIGFLFVPEGRLIFIIMLGLVLIGTGVFGIIAAVLMLVWVRALHGS
;
A
#
# COMPACT_ATOMS: atom_id res chain seq x y z
N MET A 1 -33.17 -10.22 22.35
CA MET A 1 -31.83 -10.83 22.31
C MET A 1 -31.53 -11.31 20.89
N ILE A 2 -31.47 -10.41 19.91
CA ILE A 2 -30.85 -10.60 18.59
C ILE A 2 -30.46 -9.19 18.07
N PRO A 3 -29.28 -8.67 18.44
CA PRO A 3 -28.62 -7.73 17.54
C PRO A 3 -27.08 -7.88 17.54
N MET A 4 -26.53 -9.09 17.64
CA MET A 4 -25.06 -9.29 17.54
C MET A 4 -24.60 -9.91 16.20
N MET A 5 -25.50 -10.45 15.38
CA MET A 5 -25.10 -11.16 14.13
C MET A 5 -24.99 -10.25 12.91
N HIS A 6 -25.55 -9.03 12.94
CA HIS A 6 -25.51 -8.12 11.79
C HIS A 6 -24.20 -7.31 11.75
N ASP A 7 -23.58 -7.10 12.91
CA ASP A 7 -22.37 -6.31 13.08
C ASP A 7 -21.11 -7.04 12.58
N GLU A 8 -20.94 -8.33 12.88
CA GLU A 8 -19.80 -9.13 12.40
C GLU A 8 -19.72 -9.24 10.87
N ARG A 9 -20.86 -9.39 10.17
CA ARG A 9 -20.85 -9.42 8.69
C ARG A 9 -20.45 -8.09 8.08
N ASN A 10 -20.89 -6.98 8.68
CA ASN A 10 -20.52 -5.65 8.20
C ASN A 10 -19.02 -5.41 8.42
N ASN A 11 -18.47 -5.81 9.57
CA ASN A 11 -17.04 -5.71 9.86
C ASN A 11 -16.18 -6.58 8.93
N LEU A 12 -16.62 -7.80 8.59
CA LEU A 12 -15.94 -8.66 7.61
C LEU A 12 -15.95 -8.07 6.20
N HIS A 13 -17.09 -7.51 5.77
CA HIS A 13 -17.20 -6.87 4.44
C HIS A 13 -16.35 -5.59 4.36
N ILE A 14 -16.36 -4.76 5.41
CA ILE A 14 -15.52 -3.56 5.46
C ILE A 14 -14.05 -3.95 5.39
N SER A 15 -13.60 -4.91 6.21
CA SER A 15 -12.20 -5.36 6.19
C SER A 15 -11.74 -5.84 4.81
N ALA A 16 -12.56 -6.65 4.11
CA ALA A 16 -12.23 -7.14 2.78
C ALA A 16 -12.17 -6.01 1.72
N ILE A 17 -13.06 -5.02 1.79
CA ILE A 17 -13.05 -3.87 0.87
C ILE A 17 -11.77 -3.04 1.07
N ILE A 18 -11.35 -2.85 2.32
CA ILE A 18 -10.12 -2.12 2.65
C ILE A 18 -8.90 -2.86 2.11
N GLN A 19 -8.84 -4.18 2.31
CA GLN A 19 -7.73 -5.02 1.81
C GLN A 19 -7.61 -4.95 0.28
N ILE A 20 -8.73 -5.10 -0.43
CA ILE A 20 -8.76 -5.00 -1.89
C ILE A 20 -8.35 -3.60 -2.35
N GLY A 21 -8.84 -2.55 -1.68
CA GLY A 21 -8.48 -1.17 -1.97
C GLY A 21 -6.98 -0.90 -1.83
N ASN A 22 -6.39 -1.37 -0.74
CA ASN A 22 -4.95 -1.26 -0.51
C ASN A 22 -4.15 -2.03 -1.57
N ALA A 23 -4.54 -3.25 -1.89
CA ALA A 23 -3.90 -4.04 -2.94
C ALA A 23 -3.95 -3.35 -4.31
N MET A 24 -5.08 -2.72 -4.66
CA MET A 24 -5.23 -1.94 -5.90
C MET A 24 -4.34 -0.71 -5.92
N VAL A 25 -4.21 -0.01 -4.79
CA VAL A 25 -3.28 1.12 -4.65
C VAL A 25 -1.85 0.66 -4.89
N TYR A 26 -1.41 -0.44 -4.25
CA TYR A 26 -0.06 -0.98 -4.44
C TYR A 26 0.21 -1.41 -5.89
N LEU A 27 -0.80 -1.97 -6.56
CA LEU A 27 -0.71 -2.34 -7.97
C LEU A 27 -0.53 -1.11 -8.87
N VAL A 28 -1.27 -0.03 -8.62
CA VAL A 28 -1.12 1.23 -9.36
C VAL A 28 0.26 1.84 -9.11
N SER A 29 0.77 1.79 -7.88
CA SER A 29 2.15 2.22 -7.56
C SER A 29 3.18 1.43 -8.35
N MET A 30 3.04 0.11 -8.45
CA MET A 30 3.96 -0.72 -9.24
C MET A 30 3.95 -0.32 -10.72
N ILE A 31 2.78 -0.07 -11.30
CA ILE A 31 2.68 0.36 -12.70
C ILE A 31 3.32 1.75 -12.87
N ALA A 32 3.05 2.68 -11.95
CA ALA A 32 3.66 4.01 -11.96
C ALA A 32 5.20 3.94 -11.88
N SER A 33 5.71 3.09 -11.00
CA SER A 33 7.14 2.87 -10.82
C SER A 33 7.79 2.27 -12.07
N LEU A 34 7.13 1.29 -12.71
CA LEU A 34 7.59 0.70 -13.97
C LEU A 34 7.63 1.74 -15.10
N VAL A 35 6.57 2.54 -15.26
CA VAL A 35 6.52 3.62 -16.24
C VAL A 35 7.62 4.63 -15.98
N PHE A 36 7.89 4.96 -14.72
CA PHE A 36 8.98 5.87 -14.36
C PHE A 36 10.36 5.33 -14.73
N MET A 37 10.63 4.06 -14.42
CA MET A 37 11.89 3.41 -14.79
C MET A 37 12.13 3.41 -16.29
N ILE A 38 11.08 3.24 -17.11
CA ILE A 38 11.18 3.25 -18.57
C ILE A 38 11.38 4.67 -19.11
N THR A 39 10.73 5.66 -18.51
CA THR A 39 10.75 7.05 -18.98
C THR A 39 11.99 7.83 -18.57
N SER A 40 12.74 7.37 -17.56
CA SER A 40 13.95 8.04 -17.09
C SER A 40 15.20 7.15 -17.19
N ALA A 41 16.19 7.58 -17.98
CA ALA A 41 17.44 6.84 -18.21
C ALA A 41 18.46 6.96 -17.05
N GLN A 42 18.08 7.53 -15.91
CA GLN A 42 18.98 7.68 -14.78
C GLN A 42 19.02 6.40 -13.94
N TYR A 43 20.22 5.87 -13.74
CA TYR A 43 20.44 4.64 -12.97
C TYR A 43 19.83 4.67 -11.56
N LEU A 44 19.84 5.84 -10.92
CA LEU A 44 19.24 6.04 -9.60
C LEU A 44 17.72 5.81 -9.61
N HIS A 45 17.02 6.22 -10.67
CA HIS A 45 15.58 6.04 -10.81
C HIS A 45 15.21 4.57 -11.01
N VAL A 46 16.04 3.82 -11.73
CA VAL A 46 15.89 2.38 -11.90
C VAL A 46 16.00 1.66 -10.56
N ILE A 47 16.99 2.01 -9.73
CA ILE A 47 17.16 1.41 -8.39
C ILE A 47 15.97 1.73 -7.49
N ILE A 48 15.56 3.00 -7.44
CA ILE A 48 14.44 3.43 -6.59
C ILE A 48 13.15 2.73 -7.03
N GLY A 49 12.89 2.65 -8.34
CA GLY A 49 11.69 2.00 -8.85
C GLY A 49 11.67 0.48 -8.58
N LEU A 50 12.81 -0.19 -8.71
CA LEU A 50 12.92 -1.61 -8.32
C LEU A 50 12.65 -1.82 -6.83
N PHE A 51 13.19 -0.95 -5.96
CA PHE A 51 12.98 -1.03 -4.53
C PHE A 51 11.50 -0.81 -4.16
N GLU A 52 10.86 0.18 -4.78
CA GLU A 52 9.41 0.44 -4.64
C GLU A 52 8.59 -0.76 -5.12
N MET A 53 8.88 -1.31 -6.30
CA MET A 53 8.16 -2.47 -6.83
C MET A 53 8.25 -3.67 -5.90
N ILE A 54 9.44 -3.98 -5.36
CA ILE A 54 9.62 -5.09 -4.39
C ILE A 54 8.82 -4.83 -3.12
N SER A 55 8.83 -3.59 -2.62
CA SER A 55 8.08 -3.21 -1.42
C SER A 55 6.57 -3.33 -1.61
N CYS A 56 6.05 -2.89 -2.76
CA CYS A 56 4.64 -3.07 -3.12
C CYS A 56 4.26 -4.54 -3.29
N LEU A 57 5.12 -5.36 -3.90
CA LEU A 57 4.91 -6.80 -4.05
C LEU A 57 4.81 -7.50 -2.69
N LEU A 58 5.68 -7.13 -1.75
CA LEU A 58 5.65 -7.61 -0.38
C LEU A 58 4.34 -7.23 0.32
N LEU A 59 3.90 -5.98 0.17
CA LEU A 59 2.63 -5.51 0.74
C LEU A 59 1.42 -6.22 0.13
N ILE A 60 1.41 -6.46 -1.18
CA ILE A 60 0.36 -7.24 -1.84
C ILE A 60 0.36 -8.68 -1.32
N ALA A 61 1.52 -9.30 -1.14
CA ALA A 61 1.63 -10.65 -0.59
C ALA A 61 1.12 -10.75 0.86
N ILE A 62 1.34 -9.69 1.65
CA ILE A 62 0.76 -9.57 3.01
C ILE A 62 -0.77 -9.45 2.94
N GLU A 63 -1.31 -8.56 2.10
CA GLU A 63 -2.77 -8.39 1.95
C GLU A 63 -3.47 -9.64 1.41
N ALA A 64 -2.81 -10.38 0.52
CA ALA A 64 -3.32 -11.62 -0.04
C ALA A 64 -3.24 -12.82 0.94
N ASN A 65 -2.70 -12.63 2.15
CA ASN A 65 -2.36 -13.70 3.09
C ASN A 65 -1.50 -14.81 2.46
N ALA A 66 -0.69 -14.45 1.46
CA ALA A 66 0.19 -15.39 0.76
C ALA A 66 1.46 -15.73 1.57
N ILE A 67 1.78 -14.92 2.59
CA ILE A 67 2.94 -15.12 3.46
C ILE A 67 2.52 -15.92 4.70
N PRO A 68 3.27 -16.98 5.08
CA PRO A 68 3.02 -17.74 6.31
C PRO A 68 3.05 -16.84 7.56
N GLU A 69 2.16 -17.11 8.51
CA GLU A 69 2.02 -16.32 9.74
C GLU A 69 3.32 -16.18 10.54
N ALA A 70 4.12 -17.25 10.59
CA ALA A 70 5.42 -17.23 11.26
C ALA A 70 6.39 -16.19 10.67
N THR A 71 6.36 -16.00 9.35
CA THR A 71 7.16 -14.98 8.66
C THR A 71 6.61 -13.59 8.91
N VAL A 72 5.27 -13.43 8.91
CA VAL A 72 4.61 -12.16 9.23
C VAL A 72 4.94 -11.71 10.65
N GLU A 73 5.01 -12.63 11.62
CA GLU A 73 5.36 -12.32 13.01
C GLU A 73 6.83 -11.85 13.16
N HIS A 74 7.75 -12.43 12.39
CA HIS A 74 9.13 -11.95 12.32
C HIS A 74 9.21 -10.57 11.67
N MET A 75 8.48 -10.37 10.55
CA MET A 75 8.40 -9.07 9.90
C MET A 75 7.78 -8.01 10.81
N LYS A 76 6.80 -8.36 11.64
CA LYS A 76 6.23 -7.43 12.64
C LYS A 76 7.27 -6.98 13.68
N LYS A 77 8.30 -7.78 13.97
CA LYS A 77 9.40 -7.38 14.88
C LYS A 77 10.36 -6.40 14.21
N ASP A 78 10.70 -6.62 12.94
CA ASP A 78 11.71 -5.82 12.24
C ASP A 78 11.11 -4.54 11.62
N ILE A 79 9.89 -4.63 11.08
CA ILE A 79 9.20 -3.57 10.34
C ILE A 79 7.76 -3.39 10.82
N GLY A 80 7.52 -3.54 12.12
CA GLY A 80 6.20 -3.44 12.76
C GLY A 80 5.39 -2.18 12.39
N PHE A 81 6.07 -1.09 12.03
CA PHE A 81 5.42 0.14 11.58
C PHE A 81 4.55 -0.05 10.33
N LEU A 82 4.92 -0.96 9.41
CA LEU A 82 4.16 -1.27 8.18
C LEU A 82 2.86 -2.03 8.46
N PHE A 83 2.69 -2.55 9.67
CA PHE A 83 1.49 -3.28 10.09
C PHE A 83 0.51 -2.41 10.90
N VAL A 84 0.90 -1.19 11.26
CA VAL A 84 0.02 -0.22 11.94
C VAL A 84 -0.60 0.70 10.87
N PRO A 85 -1.90 1.04 10.93
CA PRO A 85 -2.56 1.89 9.93
C PRO A 85 -1.85 3.22 9.71
N GLU A 86 -1.43 3.87 10.80
CA GLU A 86 -0.69 5.14 10.80
C GLU A 86 0.70 5.00 10.15
N GLY A 87 1.43 3.93 10.44
CA GLY A 87 2.74 3.68 9.84
C GLY A 87 2.64 3.33 8.35
N ARG A 88 1.57 2.63 7.94
CA ARG A 88 1.23 2.41 6.53
C ARG A 88 0.91 3.70 5.80
N LEU A 89 0.14 4.60 6.41
CA LEU A 89 -0.13 5.93 5.85
C LEU A 89 1.19 6.67 5.63
N ILE A 90 2.07 6.73 6.63
CA ILE A 90 3.36 7.42 6.52
C ILE A 90 4.22 6.79 5.42
N PHE A 91 4.25 5.47 5.31
CA PHE A 91 4.96 4.76 4.25
C PHE A 91 4.41 5.09 2.86
N ILE A 92 3.09 5.10 2.71
CA ILE A 92 2.39 5.47 1.47
C ILE A 92 2.66 6.94 1.11
N ILE A 93 2.68 7.84 2.08
CA ILE A 93 3.03 9.25 1.88
C ILE A 93 4.49 9.37 1.44
N MET A 94 5.40 8.63 2.07
CA MET A 94 6.81 8.60 1.68
C MET A 94 6.97 8.08 0.25
N LEU A 95 6.28 7.00 -0.11
CA LEU A 95 6.19 6.49 -1.49
C LEU A 95 5.65 7.55 -2.43
N GLY A 96 4.56 8.23 -2.06
CA GLY A 96 3.97 9.32 -2.82
C GLY A 96 4.95 10.48 -3.04
N LEU A 97 5.75 10.85 -2.04
CA LEU A 97 6.79 11.88 -2.15
C LEU A 97 7.94 11.46 -3.04
N VAL A 98 8.35 10.19 -2.97
CA VAL A 98 9.33 9.60 -3.90
C VAL A 98 8.79 9.64 -5.33
N LEU A 99 7.52 9.27 -5.51
CA LEU A 99 6.76 9.37 -6.77
C LEU A 99 6.60 10.82 -7.24
N ILE A 100 6.47 11.82 -6.36
CA ILE A 100 6.45 13.22 -6.81
C ILE A 100 7.77 13.60 -7.49
N GLY A 101 8.90 13.03 -7.04
CA GLY A 101 10.19 13.15 -7.71
C GLY A 101 10.22 12.52 -9.11
N THR A 102 9.24 11.66 -9.44
CA THR A 102 9.14 10.93 -10.72
C THR A 102 8.32 11.66 -11.78
N GLY A 103 7.76 12.83 -11.46
CA GLY A 103 7.01 13.69 -12.38
C GLY A 103 5.50 13.62 -12.19
N VAL A 104 4.76 14.12 -13.19
CA VAL A 104 3.30 14.36 -13.09
C VAL A 104 2.50 13.10 -12.76
N PHE A 105 2.92 11.94 -13.25
CA PHE A 105 2.23 10.68 -13.00
C PHE A 105 2.33 10.24 -11.54
N GLY A 106 3.49 10.41 -10.92
CA GLY A 106 3.68 10.11 -9.51
C GLY A 106 2.97 11.10 -8.59
N ILE A 107 2.83 12.37 -9.00
CA ILE A 107 1.99 13.35 -8.30
C ILE A 107 0.51 12.89 -8.29
N ILE A 108 -0.03 12.46 -9.42
CA ILE A 108 -1.41 11.98 -9.52
C ILE A 108 -1.62 10.72 -8.66
N ALA A 109 -0.69 9.77 -8.72
CA ALA A 109 -0.73 8.56 -7.89
C ALA A 109 -0.67 8.88 -6.39
N ALA A 110 0.22 9.80 -5.97
CA ALA A 110 0.34 10.24 -4.58
C ALA A 110 -0.95 10.90 -4.07
N VAL A 111 -1.60 11.74 -4.90
CA VAL A 111 -2.86 12.39 -4.55
C VAL A 111 -3.99 11.35 -4.41
N LEU A 112 -4.10 10.40 -5.34
CA LEU A 112 -5.10 9.34 -5.27
C LEU A 112 -4.92 8.48 -4.02
N MET A 113 -3.68 8.15 -3.65
CA MET A 113 -3.38 7.41 -2.42
C MET A 113 -3.75 8.21 -1.16
N LEU A 114 -3.41 9.49 -1.10
CA LEU A 114 -3.76 10.35 0.03
C LEU A 114 -5.29 10.47 0.21
N VAL A 115 -6.03 10.61 -0.89
CA VAL A 115 -7.50 10.66 -0.87
C VAL A 115 -8.07 9.32 -0.41
N TRP A 116 -7.55 8.21 -0.92
CA TRP A 116 -7.99 6.87 -0.55
C TRP A 116 -7.78 6.59 0.94
N VAL A 117 -6.59 6.89 1.48
CA VAL A 117 -6.32 6.63 2.91
C VAL A 117 -7.13 7.56 3.81
N ARG A 118 -7.37 8.82 3.41
CA ARG A 118 -8.24 9.75 4.15
C ARG A 118 -9.69 9.30 4.14
N ALA A 119 -10.18 8.78 3.01
CA ALA A 119 -11.53 8.22 2.92
C ALA A 119 -11.73 7.01 3.85
N LEU A 120 -10.67 6.23 4.07
CA LEU A 120 -10.67 5.05 4.94
C LEU A 120 -10.56 5.35 6.45
N HIS A 121 -9.93 6.45 6.84
CA HIS A 121 -9.76 6.83 8.26
C HIS A 121 -10.75 7.91 8.73
N GLY A 122 -11.51 8.52 7.81
CA GLY A 122 -12.52 9.53 8.11
C GLY A 122 -13.95 8.98 8.29
N SER A 123 -14.13 7.66 8.15
CA SER A 123 -15.40 6.93 8.35
C SER A 123 -15.32 6.06 9.59
#